data_AF-A0AAE3NU70-F1
#
_entry.id   AF-A0AAE3NU70-F1
#
_cell.length_a   1.000
_cell.length_b   1.000
_cell.length_c   1.000
_cell.angle_alpha   90.00
_cell.angle_beta   90.00
_cell.angle_gamma   90.00
#
_symmetry.space_group_name_H-M   'P 1'
#
loop_
_entity.id
_entity.type
_entity.pdbx_description
1 polymer ?
#
loop_
_entity_poly.entity_id
_entity_poly.type
_entity_poly.pdbx_seq_one_letter_code
_entity_poly.pdbx_strand_id
1 'polypeptide(L)'
;DPTFASASDPPSSPGDRNNVLPTRLLQQPANPNCSLAHGSLGTALAISGRTDEAISRQEIAIRMNPRDPSIFFRFSGLALAHYQAGRYAEAADWAGKSARRMPRWYFAHFVLAASLVALDRVEDARQAATICREHLPDVSLADLQRMPLRNEEKMACLRVRLKTAGFGIVS
;
A
#
# COMPACT_ATOMS: atom_id res chain seq x y z
N ASP A 1 14.16 32.20 64.47
CA ASP A 1 13.34 33.21 63.77
C ASP A 1 12.28 32.57 62.88
N PRO A 2 11.00 32.65 63.27
CA PRO A 2 9.88 32.11 62.51
C PRO A 2 9.17 33.21 61.71
N THR A 3 8.67 32.88 60.52
CA THR A 3 7.60 33.64 59.87
C THR A 3 6.54 32.67 59.39
N PHE A 4 5.40 32.72 60.07
CA PHE A 4 4.13 32.10 59.71
C PHE A 4 3.44 32.99 58.65
N ALA A 5 2.89 32.37 57.59
CA ALA A 5 1.67 32.84 56.96
C ALA A 5 0.97 31.64 56.32
N SER A 6 -0.09 31.21 57.00
CA SER A 6 -1.09 30.24 56.59
C SER A 6 -2.14 30.92 55.71
N ALA A 7 -2.55 30.26 54.63
CA ALA A 7 -3.87 30.43 54.05
C ALA A 7 -4.33 29.10 53.44
N SER A 8 -5.23 28.45 54.17
CA SER A 8 -6.15 27.37 53.76
C SER A 8 -7.06 27.86 52.61
N ASP A 9 -7.39 27.07 51.60
CA ASP A 9 -8.58 26.20 51.46
C ASP A 9 -8.62 25.65 50.00
N PRO A 10 -9.54 24.75 49.57
CA PRO A 10 -10.00 23.44 50.07
C PRO A 10 -9.81 22.32 48.98
N PRO A 11 -10.16 21.04 49.23
CA PRO A 11 -10.05 19.98 48.21
C PRO A 11 -11.24 20.02 47.24
N SER A 12 -10.97 20.14 45.94
CA SER A 12 -12.01 20.03 44.90
C SER A 12 -11.99 18.63 44.27
N SER A 13 -13.08 17.91 44.52
CA SER A 13 -13.45 16.56 44.06
C SER A 13 -13.41 16.33 42.54
N PRO A 14 -13.45 15.05 42.08
CA PRO A 14 -13.10 14.65 40.74
C PRO A 14 -14.29 14.79 39.79
N GLY A 15 -14.12 15.55 38.71
CA GLY A 15 -15.20 15.70 37.74
C GLY A 15 -14.92 16.77 36.70
N ASP A 16 -13.93 16.58 35.84
CA ASP A 16 -13.96 17.24 34.54
C ASP A 16 -13.51 16.29 33.43
N ARG A 17 -14.52 15.73 32.76
CA ARG A 17 -14.45 14.81 31.61
C ARG A 17 -14.13 15.55 30.31
N ASN A 18 -13.22 16.52 30.35
CA ASN A 18 -12.71 17.16 29.13
C ASN A 18 -11.24 16.77 28.93
N ASN A 19 -11.03 15.48 28.66
CA ASN A 19 -9.79 14.96 28.10
C ASN A 19 -9.69 15.39 26.63
N VAL A 20 -9.47 16.68 26.39
CA VAL A 20 -8.81 17.12 25.16
C VAL A 20 -7.38 16.62 25.30
N LEU A 21 -7.14 15.43 24.74
CA LEU A 21 -5.81 14.84 24.66
C LEU A 21 -4.86 15.95 24.18
N PRO A 22 -3.79 16.26 24.93
CA PRO A 22 -2.89 17.32 24.53
C PRO A 22 -2.38 17.01 23.12
N THR A 23 -2.49 18.00 22.24
CA THR A 23 -2.04 18.04 20.84
C THR A 23 -0.59 17.55 20.63
N ARG A 24 0.16 17.33 21.72
CA ARG A 24 1.49 16.70 21.76
C ARG A 24 1.50 15.20 21.39
N LEU A 25 0.35 14.50 21.36
CA LEU A 25 0.30 13.13 20.82
C LEU A 25 0.32 13.07 19.28
N LEU A 26 0.20 14.21 18.58
CA LEU A 26 0.20 14.25 17.11
C LEU A 26 1.60 14.27 16.47
N GLN A 27 2.67 14.24 17.28
CA GLN A 27 4.03 14.13 16.77
C GLN A 27 4.82 13.04 17.48
N GLN A 28 4.22 11.85 17.61
CA GLN A 28 5.07 10.68 17.81
C GLN A 28 5.97 10.58 16.58
N PRO A 29 7.30 10.61 16.71
CA PRO A 29 8.18 10.35 15.58
C PRO A 29 7.86 8.93 15.12
N ALA A 30 7.15 8.82 14.00
CA ALA A 30 6.86 7.54 13.39
C ALA A 30 8.20 6.87 13.12
N ASN A 31 8.52 5.81 13.88
CA ASN A 31 9.78 5.13 13.71
C ASN A 31 9.83 4.56 12.30
N PRO A 32 10.64 5.11 11.37
CA PRO A 32 10.62 4.67 9.98
C PRO A 32 11.02 3.19 9.86
N ASN A 33 11.85 2.70 10.79
CA ASN A 33 12.25 1.30 10.84
C ASN A 33 11.06 0.38 11.15
N CYS A 34 10.11 0.83 11.97
CA CYS A 34 8.90 0.07 12.28
C CYS A 34 7.94 0.03 11.06
N SER A 35 7.78 1.16 10.35
CA SER A 35 7.00 1.20 9.10
C SER A 35 7.58 0.26 8.03
N LEU A 36 8.90 0.30 7.83
CA LEU A 36 9.59 -0.58 6.89
C LEU A 36 9.43 -2.05 7.28
N ALA A 37 9.57 -2.40 8.55
CA ALA A 37 9.39 -3.77 9.04
C ALA A 37 7.96 -4.28 8.78
N HIS A 38 6.94 -3.49 9.14
CA HIS A 38 5.54 -3.84 8.87
C HIS A 38 5.27 -4.00 7.37
N GLY A 39 5.79 -3.08 6.56
CA GLY A 39 5.59 -3.16 5.13
C GLY A 39 6.28 -4.36 4.49
N SER A 40 7.52 -4.67 4.89
CA SER A 40 8.26 -5.83 4.38
C SER A 40 7.58 -7.13 4.77
N LEU A 41 7.10 -7.22 6.02
CA LEU A 41 6.27 -8.34 6.46
C LEU A 41 4.97 -8.46 5.65
N GLY A 42 4.29 -7.33 5.40
CA GLY A 42 3.09 -7.29 4.57
C GLY A 42 3.34 -7.82 3.16
N THR A 43 4.45 -7.42 2.53
CA THR A 43 4.84 -7.92 1.20
C THR A 43 5.10 -9.43 1.23
N ALA A 44 5.84 -9.92 2.24
CA ALA A 44 6.11 -11.36 2.37
C ALA A 44 4.84 -12.19 2.60
N LEU A 45 3.89 -11.67 3.40
CA LEU A 45 2.59 -12.27 3.63
C LEU A 45 1.75 -12.30 2.34
N ALA A 46 1.74 -11.21 1.58
CA ALA A 46 1.04 -11.14 0.30
C ALA A 46 1.57 -12.22 -0.64
N ILE A 47 2.90 -12.31 -0.81
CA ILE A 47 3.56 -13.35 -1.63
C ILE A 47 3.19 -14.77 -1.20
N SER A 48 3.01 -14.96 0.11
CA SER A 48 2.65 -16.25 0.71
C SER A 48 1.14 -16.54 0.67
N GLY A 49 0.33 -15.67 0.06
CA GLY A 49 -1.12 -15.81 -0.05
C GLY A 49 -1.91 -15.51 1.22
N ARG A 50 -1.24 -15.04 2.29
CA ARG A 50 -1.89 -14.60 3.56
C ARG A 50 -2.38 -13.16 3.42
N THR A 51 -3.40 -13.00 2.58
CA THR A 51 -3.80 -11.69 2.03
C THR A 51 -4.37 -10.73 3.07
N ASP A 52 -5.20 -11.17 4.01
CA ASP A 52 -5.77 -10.28 5.02
C ASP A 52 -4.74 -9.76 6.02
N GLU A 53 -3.82 -10.62 6.45
CA GLU A 53 -2.70 -10.20 7.30
C GLU A 53 -1.76 -9.28 6.54
N ALA A 54 -1.52 -9.55 5.26
CA ALA A 54 -0.73 -8.68 4.41
C ALA A 54 -1.33 -7.27 4.33
N ILE A 55 -2.64 -7.17 4.12
CA ILE A 55 -3.38 -5.91 4.07
C ILE A 55 -3.21 -5.15 5.37
N SER A 56 -3.51 -5.78 6.51
CA SER A 56 -3.39 -5.16 7.83
C SER A 56 -1.98 -4.62 8.08
N ARG A 57 -0.93 -5.38 7.71
CA ARG A 57 0.46 -4.95 7.88
C ARG A 57 0.85 -3.78 6.97
N GLN A 58 0.38 -3.76 5.72
CA GLN A 58 0.63 -2.63 4.83
C GLN A 58 -0.11 -1.37 5.29
N GLU A 59 -1.35 -1.48 5.76
CA GLU A 59 -2.13 -0.36 6.30
C GLU A 59 -1.46 0.24 7.55
N ILE A 60 -0.91 -0.61 8.43
CA ILE A 60 -0.11 -0.15 9.57
C ILE A 60 1.12 0.62 9.08
N ALA A 61 1.87 0.08 8.12
CA ALA A 61 3.06 0.74 7.58
C ALA A 61 2.75 2.12 6.97
N ILE A 62 1.65 2.22 6.21
CA ILE A 62 1.15 3.46 5.60
C ILE A 62 0.74 4.47 6.68
N ARG A 63 -0.01 4.04 7.70
CA ARG A 63 -0.42 4.93 8.81
C ARG A 63 0.77 5.43 9.63
N MET A 64 1.80 4.62 9.77
CA MET A 64 3.02 5.03 10.46
C MET A 64 3.74 6.13 9.68
N ASN A 65 4.02 5.94 8.39
CA ASN A 65 4.72 6.96 7.60
C ASN A 65 3.99 7.29 6.29
N PRO A 66 2.92 8.10 6.34
CA PRO A 66 2.13 8.44 5.15
C PRO A 66 2.87 9.35 4.16
N ARG A 67 4.00 9.95 4.57
CA ARG A 67 4.81 10.85 3.75
C ARG A 67 6.10 10.20 3.24
N ASP A 68 6.26 8.89 3.43
CA ASP A 68 7.42 8.15 2.93
C ASP A 68 7.59 8.36 1.41
N PRO A 69 8.76 8.83 0.92
CA PRO A 69 9.05 8.89 -0.51
C PRO A 69 8.87 7.53 -1.20
N SER A 70 9.14 6.44 -0.48
CA SER A 70 9.05 5.07 -0.94
C SER A 70 7.67 4.41 -0.72
N ILE A 71 6.65 5.18 -0.34
CA ILE A 71 5.30 4.69 -0.04
C ILE A 71 4.64 3.90 -1.20
N PHE A 72 5.09 4.11 -2.44
CA PHE A 72 4.65 3.33 -3.60
C PHE A 72 4.89 1.82 -3.42
N PHE A 73 5.93 1.40 -2.68
CA PHE A 73 6.13 0.00 -2.35
C PHE A 73 5.02 -0.56 -1.46
N ARG A 74 4.50 0.24 -0.53
CA ARG A 74 3.40 -0.15 0.38
C ARG A 74 2.08 -0.21 -0.36
N PHE A 75 1.80 0.78 -1.21
CA PHE A 75 0.64 0.76 -2.09
C PHE A 75 0.66 -0.45 -3.05
N SER A 76 1.81 -0.76 -3.63
CA SER A 76 2.00 -1.95 -4.48
C SER A 76 1.77 -3.25 -3.71
N GLY A 77 2.30 -3.36 -2.50
CA GLY A 77 2.11 -4.55 -1.67
C GLY A 77 0.64 -4.74 -1.25
N LEU A 78 -0.06 -3.64 -0.96
CA LEU A 78 -1.49 -3.66 -0.66
C LEU A 78 -2.32 -4.05 -1.90
N ALA A 79 -1.99 -3.48 -3.06
CA ALA A 79 -2.61 -3.85 -4.33
C ALA A 79 -2.43 -5.35 -4.65
N LEU A 80 -1.22 -5.89 -4.45
CA LEU A 80 -0.94 -7.31 -4.66
C LEU A 80 -1.78 -8.19 -3.72
N ALA A 81 -1.91 -7.80 -2.45
CA ALA A 81 -2.68 -8.56 -1.46
C ALA A 81 -4.17 -8.58 -1.82
N HIS A 82 -4.74 -7.44 -2.22
CA HIS A 82 -6.13 -7.37 -2.70
C HIS A 82 -6.32 -8.19 -3.98
N TYR A 83 -5.39 -8.11 -4.94
CA TYR A 83 -5.45 -8.88 -6.17
C TYR A 83 -5.47 -10.39 -5.89
N GLN A 84 -4.60 -10.86 -4.99
CA GLN A 84 -4.55 -12.26 -4.60
C GLN A 84 -5.78 -12.73 -3.81
N ALA A 85 -6.48 -11.80 -3.16
CA ALA A 85 -7.75 -12.04 -2.48
C ALA A 85 -8.98 -11.96 -3.41
N GLY A 86 -8.78 -11.70 -4.72
CA GLY A 86 -9.89 -11.51 -5.68
C GLY A 86 -10.59 -10.16 -5.58
N ARG A 87 -10.11 -9.25 -4.72
CA ARG A 87 -10.61 -7.88 -4.53
C ARG A 87 -10.03 -6.95 -5.59
N TYR A 88 -10.43 -7.17 -6.84
CA TYR A 88 -9.79 -6.52 -7.99
C TYR A 88 -10.03 -5.01 -8.08
N ALA A 89 -11.17 -4.50 -7.58
CA ALA A 89 -11.46 -3.08 -7.58
C ALA A 89 -10.50 -2.30 -6.65
N GLU A 90 -10.32 -2.79 -5.43
CA GLU A 90 -9.37 -2.22 -4.47
C GLU A 90 -7.93 -2.40 -4.93
N ALA A 91 -7.61 -3.54 -5.56
CA ALA A 91 -6.30 -3.76 -6.16
C ALA A 91 -5.98 -2.71 -7.23
N ALA A 92 -6.94 -2.40 -8.11
CA ALA A 92 -6.77 -1.39 -9.15
C ALA A 92 -6.59 0.02 -8.55
N ASP A 93 -7.37 0.40 -7.53
CA ASP A 93 -7.22 1.71 -6.87
C ASP A 93 -5.84 1.87 -6.23
N TRP A 94 -5.39 0.88 -5.44
CA TRP A 94 -4.08 0.91 -4.80
C TRP A 94 -2.92 0.85 -5.80
N ALA A 95 -3.06 0.04 -6.86
CA ALA A 95 -2.06 -0.02 -7.93
C ALA A 95 -1.98 1.33 -8.68
N GLY A 96 -3.11 1.98 -8.95
CA GLY A 96 -3.15 3.31 -9.55
C GLY A 96 -2.51 4.38 -8.67
N LYS A 97 -2.75 4.35 -7.35
CA LYS A 97 -2.04 5.21 -6.38
C LYS A 97 -0.53 4.99 -6.43
N SER A 98 -0.09 3.73 -6.49
CA SER A 98 1.32 3.39 -6.62
C SER A 98 1.94 3.91 -7.93
N ALA A 99 1.26 3.71 -9.06
CA ALA A 99 1.72 4.15 -10.37
C ALA A 99 1.82 5.69 -10.45
N ARG A 100 0.87 6.43 -9.88
CA ARG A 100 0.95 7.90 -9.79
C ARG A 100 2.13 8.36 -8.92
N ARG A 101 2.43 7.64 -7.83
CA ARG A 101 3.53 7.99 -6.94
C ARG A 101 4.91 7.68 -7.54
N MET A 102 5.01 6.59 -8.29
CA MET A 102 6.23 6.19 -9.00
C MET A 102 5.87 5.63 -10.39
N PRO A 103 5.77 6.48 -11.43
CA PRO A 103 5.34 6.04 -12.76
C PRO A 103 6.29 5.02 -13.42
N ARG A 104 7.57 5.01 -13.01
CA ARG A 104 8.59 4.06 -13.48
C ARG A 104 8.60 2.73 -12.72
N TRP A 105 7.61 2.48 -11.86
CA TRP A 105 7.49 1.22 -11.12
C TRP A 105 6.60 0.23 -11.86
N TYR A 106 7.22 -0.63 -12.69
CA TYR A 106 6.53 -1.60 -13.56
C TYR A 106 5.50 -2.48 -12.82
N PHE A 107 5.82 -2.87 -11.59
CA PHE A 107 4.98 -3.77 -10.80
C PHE A 107 3.60 -3.19 -10.53
N ALA A 108 3.49 -1.88 -10.27
CA ALA A 108 2.19 -1.23 -10.08
C ALA A 108 1.34 -1.30 -11.35
N HIS A 109 1.94 -1.08 -12.52
CA HIS A 109 1.24 -1.16 -13.80
C HIS A 109 0.77 -2.57 -14.10
N PHE A 110 1.57 -3.59 -13.77
CA PHE A 110 1.16 -4.99 -13.95
C PHE A 110 -0.04 -5.35 -13.07
N VAL A 111 0.00 -5.00 -11.79
CA VAL A 111 -1.14 -5.27 -10.90
C VAL A 111 -2.37 -4.48 -11.33
N LEU A 112 -2.21 -3.21 -11.74
CA LEU A 112 -3.31 -2.38 -12.25
C LEU A 112 -3.96 -3.01 -13.48
N ALA A 113 -3.18 -3.29 -14.52
CA ALA A 113 -3.67 -3.85 -15.77
C ALA A 113 -4.34 -5.21 -15.55
N ALA A 114 -3.72 -6.09 -14.75
CA ALA A 114 -4.29 -7.40 -14.46
C ALA A 114 -5.59 -7.29 -13.65
N SER A 115 -5.69 -6.34 -12.73
CA SER A 115 -6.91 -6.09 -11.96
C SER A 115 -8.03 -5.55 -12.85
N LEU A 116 -7.72 -4.65 -13.78
CA LEU A 116 -8.70 -4.11 -14.74
C LEU A 116 -9.23 -5.17 -15.69
N VAL A 117 -8.37 -6.05 -16.21
CA VAL A 117 -8.84 -7.20 -17.02
C VAL A 117 -9.71 -8.15 -16.20
N ALA A 118 -9.39 -8.37 -14.92
CA ALA A 118 -10.20 -9.21 -14.04
C ALA A 118 -11.58 -8.60 -13.72
N LEU A 119 -11.74 -7.29 -13.90
CA LEU A 119 -13.01 -6.55 -13.77
C LEU A 119 -13.74 -6.38 -15.11
N ASP A 120 -13.28 -7.05 -16.18
CA ASP A 120 -13.79 -6.91 -17.54
C ASP A 120 -13.62 -5.48 -18.14
N ARG A 121 -12.71 -4.70 -17.58
CA ARG A 121 -12.37 -3.33 -18.02
C ARG A 121 -11.14 -3.36 -18.92
N VAL A 122 -11.23 -4.11 -20.01
CA VAL A 122 -10.07 -4.39 -20.89
C VAL A 122 -9.50 -3.14 -21.56
N GLU A 123 -10.36 -2.20 -21.99
CA GLU A 123 -9.87 -0.96 -22.61
C GLU A 123 -9.10 -0.08 -21.63
N ASP A 124 -9.58 0.05 -20.38
CA ASP A 124 -8.86 0.75 -19.34
C ASP A 124 -7.50 0.08 -19.05
N ALA A 125 -7.45 -1.26 -19.10
CA ALA A 125 -6.20 -2.01 -18.92
C ALA A 125 -5.19 -1.72 -20.05
N ARG A 126 -5.66 -1.61 -21.31
CA ARG A 126 -4.83 -1.24 -22.46
C ARG A 126 -4.35 0.20 -22.37
N GLN A 127 -5.21 1.12 -21.94
CA GLN A 127 -4.81 2.50 -21.70
C GLN A 127 -3.72 2.57 -20.62
N ALA A 128 -3.89 1.85 -19.51
CA ALA A 128 -2.88 1.76 -18.46
C ALA A 128 -1.55 1.16 -18.98
N ALA A 129 -1.60 0.15 -19.86
CA ALA A 129 -0.41 -0.41 -20.48
C ALA A 129 0.30 0.58 -21.42
N THR A 130 -0.45 1.41 -22.15
CA THR A 130 0.11 2.49 -22.97
C THR A 130 0.81 3.54 -22.10
N ILE A 131 0.16 4.02 -21.03
CA ILE A 131 0.77 4.97 -20.08
C ILE A 131 2.03 4.37 -19.42
N CYS A 132 2.01 3.08 -19.09
CA CYS A 132 3.18 2.38 -18.58
C CYS A 132 4.36 2.48 -19.56
N ARG A 133 4.11 2.25 -20.86
CA ARG A 133 5.13 2.31 -21.91
C ARG A 133 5.68 3.71 -22.16
N GLU A 134 4.89 4.76 -21.93
CA GLU A 134 5.39 6.15 -22.00
C GLU A 134 6.51 6.41 -20.98
N HIS A 135 6.44 5.77 -19.80
CA HIS A 135 7.44 5.91 -18.75
C HIS A 135 8.52 4.82 -18.79
N LEU A 136 8.19 3.64 -19.32
CA LEU A 136 9.00 2.43 -19.38
C LEU A 136 8.86 1.77 -20.77
N PRO A 137 9.53 2.28 -21.81
CA PRO A 137 9.37 1.78 -23.17
C PRO A 137 9.82 0.32 -23.32
N ASP A 138 10.78 -0.12 -22.51
CA ASP A 138 11.35 -1.48 -22.57
C ASP A 138 10.57 -2.51 -21.71
N VAL A 139 9.48 -2.10 -21.05
CA VAL A 139 8.73 -3.00 -20.16
C VAL A 139 8.00 -4.07 -20.98
N SER A 140 8.16 -5.33 -20.57
CA SER A 140 7.55 -6.47 -21.26
C SER A 140 7.14 -7.58 -20.30
N LEU A 141 6.46 -8.60 -20.83
CA LEU A 141 6.15 -9.81 -20.05
C LEU A 141 7.40 -10.53 -19.51
N ALA A 142 8.60 -10.28 -20.04
CA ALA A 142 9.82 -10.83 -19.48
C ALA A 142 10.09 -10.30 -18.06
N ASP A 143 9.69 -9.06 -17.77
CA ASP A 143 9.82 -8.46 -16.44
C ASP A 143 8.90 -9.10 -15.41
N LEU A 144 7.91 -9.88 -15.86
CA LEU A 144 7.01 -10.63 -14.99
C LEU A 144 7.74 -11.73 -14.20
N GLN A 145 8.89 -12.22 -14.69
CA GLN A 145 9.72 -13.17 -13.96
C GLN A 145 10.25 -12.59 -12.63
N ARG A 146 10.25 -11.26 -12.50
CA ARG A 146 10.64 -10.57 -11.26
C ARG A 146 9.49 -10.46 -10.26
N MET A 147 8.27 -10.84 -10.62
CA MET A 147 7.14 -10.86 -9.68
C MET A 147 7.24 -12.05 -8.72
N PRO A 148 7.25 -11.82 -7.41
CA PRO A 148 7.46 -12.87 -6.42
C PRO A 148 6.18 -13.65 -6.10
N LEU A 149 5.36 -14.02 -7.07
CA LEU A 149 4.20 -14.88 -6.82
C LEU A 149 4.61 -16.35 -6.87
N ARG A 150 4.48 -17.06 -5.76
CA ARG A 150 4.88 -18.49 -5.66
C ARG A 150 3.91 -19.46 -6.33
N ASN A 151 2.64 -19.09 -6.44
CA ASN A 151 1.61 -19.96 -7.00
C ASN A 151 1.63 -19.89 -8.55
N GLU A 152 1.92 -21.03 -9.18
CA GLU A 152 2.07 -21.14 -10.63
C GLU A 152 0.78 -20.87 -11.41
N GLU A 153 -0.37 -21.32 -10.91
CA GLU A 153 -1.68 -21.08 -11.53
C GLU A 153 -2.03 -19.58 -11.51
N LYS A 154 -1.82 -18.93 -10.37
CA LYS A 154 -2.01 -17.48 -10.24
C LYS A 154 -1.07 -16.72 -11.16
N MET A 155 0.16 -17.20 -11.34
CA MET A 155 1.12 -16.64 -12.29
C MET A 155 0.71 -16.84 -13.75
N ALA A 156 0.19 -18.02 -14.11
CA ALA A 156 -0.33 -18.27 -15.44
C ALA A 156 -1.55 -17.37 -15.75
N CYS A 157 -2.48 -17.25 -14.80
CA CYS A 157 -3.63 -16.35 -14.90
C CYS A 157 -3.18 -14.89 -15.07
N LEU A 158 -2.18 -14.46 -14.28
CA LEU A 158 -1.62 -13.12 -14.40
C LEU A 158 -0.98 -12.87 -15.77
N ARG A 159 -0.22 -13.83 -16.32
CA ARG A 159 0.33 -13.73 -17.69
C ARG A 159 -0.75 -13.53 -18.74
N VAL A 160 -1.84 -14.30 -18.66
CA VAL A 160 -2.96 -14.18 -19.60
C VAL A 160 -3.58 -12.78 -19.50
N ARG A 161 -3.86 -12.30 -18.29
CA ARG A 161 -4.44 -10.97 -18.08
C ARG A 161 -3.54 -9.85 -18.64
N LEU A 162 -2.23 -9.94 -18.44
CA LEU A 162 -1.29 -8.95 -18.98
C LEU A 162 -1.17 -9.01 -20.49
N LYS A 163 -1.24 -10.19 -21.10
CA LYS A 163 -1.36 -10.33 -22.56
C LYS A 163 -2.60 -9.63 -23.09
N THR A 164 -3.76 -9.84 -22.45
CA THR A 164 -5.02 -9.19 -22.81
C THR A 164 -4.94 -7.67 -22.69
N ALA A 165 -4.23 -7.17 -21.67
CA ALA A 165 -3.97 -5.75 -21.49
C ALA A 165 -2.95 -5.15 -22.50
N GLY A 166 -2.34 -5.96 -23.37
CA GLY A 166 -1.46 -5.47 -24.43
C GLY A 166 0.04 -5.47 -24.11
N PHE A 167 0.48 -6.12 -23.03
CA PHE A 167 1.91 -6.32 -22.75
C PHE A 167 2.55 -7.43 -23.60
N GLY A 168 1.76 -8.17 -24.38
CA GLY A 168 2.17 -9.41 -25.04
C GLY A 168 2.63 -9.30 -26.49
N ILE A 169 2.48 -8.16 -27.16
CA ILE A 169 2.80 -8.02 -28.58
C ILE A 169 3.30 -6.60 -28.85
N VAL A 170 4.61 -6.46 -29.05
CA VAL A 170 5.15 -5.41 -29.92
C VAL A 170 5.37 -6.11 -31.25
N SER A 171 4.53 -5.79 -32.22
CA SER A 171 4.73 -6.15 -33.62
C SER A 171 5.89 -5.34 -34.20
#